data_AF-A0A2L0H243-F1
#
_entry.id   AF-A0A2L0H243-F1
#
_cell.length_a   1.000
_cell.length_b   1.000
_cell.length_c   1.000
_cell.angle_alpha   90.00
_cell.angle_beta   90.00
_cell.angle_gamma   90.00
#
_symmetry.space_group_name_H-M   'P 1'
#
loop_
_entity.id
_entity.type
_entity.pdbx_description
1 polymer ?
#
loop_
_entity_poly.entity_id
_entity_poly.type
_entity_poly.pdbx_seq_one_letter_code
_entity_poly.pdbx_strand_id
1 'polypeptide(L)'
;MAAGCSCFRDATCHRRRTADKVVVYKERRVLQLFAGERLLREYSVALGGNPVGDKMQEGDRRTPEGRYVLDWRNDASSFYRSIHISYPAPEDVRAAAAKGLHPGGMIMIHGQPNYFGWRPF
;
A
#
# COMPACT_ATOMS: atom_id res chain seq x y z
N MET A 1 15.04 59.01 8.59
CA MET A 1 15.34 57.94 9.58
C MET A 1 14.30 56.86 9.43
N ALA A 2 14.75 55.61 9.31
CA ALA A 2 13.97 54.45 8.90
C ALA A 2 13.26 53.78 10.08
N ALA A 3 12.18 53.05 9.78
CA ALA A 3 11.78 51.86 10.52
C ALA A 3 11.08 50.89 9.55
N GLY A 4 11.89 50.10 8.85
CA GLY A 4 11.41 48.95 8.07
C GLY A 4 11.19 47.76 8.99
N CYS A 5 9.96 47.27 9.09
CA CYS A 5 9.66 46.00 9.73
C CYS A 5 10.00 44.88 8.74
N SER A 6 11.17 44.28 8.87
CA SER A 6 11.55 43.10 8.11
C SER A 6 10.98 41.85 8.79
N CYS A 7 9.91 41.30 8.20
CA CYS A 7 9.51 39.93 8.48
C CYS A 7 10.52 39.01 7.78
N PHE A 8 11.47 38.48 8.55
CA PHE A 8 12.29 37.36 8.12
C PHE A 8 11.36 36.18 7.85
N ARG A 9 11.15 35.85 6.57
CA ARG A 9 10.49 34.62 6.15
C ARG A 9 11.43 33.45 6.41
N ASP A 10 11.50 33.00 7.66
CA ASP A 10 11.94 31.64 7.96
C ASP A 10 10.70 30.76 8.17
N ALA A 11 9.98 30.57 7.06
CA ALA A 11 8.95 29.56 6.97
C ALA A 11 9.60 28.26 6.51
N THR A 12 10.24 27.52 7.42
CA THR A 12 10.25 26.06 7.26
C THR A 12 8.82 25.58 7.50
N CYS A 13 7.92 25.85 6.55
CA CYS A 13 6.70 25.08 6.43
C CYS A 13 7.17 23.66 6.16
N HIS A 14 7.07 22.81 7.18
CA HIS A 14 7.38 21.40 7.04
C HIS A 14 6.30 20.83 6.13
N ARG A 15 6.47 20.98 4.81
CA ARG A 15 5.58 20.37 3.82
C ARG A 15 5.69 18.88 4.09
N ARG A 16 4.72 18.33 4.83
CA ARG A 16 4.61 16.89 5.04
C ARG A 16 4.68 16.29 3.66
N ARG A 17 5.78 15.61 3.37
CA ARG A 17 5.95 14.93 2.08
C ARG A 17 4.96 13.79 2.11
N THR A 18 3.86 13.94 1.38
CA THR A 18 2.88 12.87 1.17
C THR A 18 3.53 11.82 0.30
N ALA A 19 3.30 10.55 0.62
CA ALA A 19 3.74 9.46 -0.25
C ALA A 19 2.93 9.45 -1.55
N ASP A 20 3.60 9.31 -2.68
CA ASP A 20 2.99 9.15 -4.01
C ASP A 20 3.10 7.71 -4.54
N LYS A 21 3.92 6.89 -3.88
CA LYS A 21 4.16 5.49 -4.27
C LYS A 21 4.33 4.59 -3.05
N VAL A 22 3.74 3.40 -3.15
CA VAL A 22 3.91 2.30 -2.21
C VAL A 22 4.62 1.17 -2.93
N VAL A 23 5.67 0.61 -2.33
CA VAL A 23 6.38 -0.55 -2.88
C VAL A 23 6.39 -1.65 -1.82
N VAL A 24 5.88 -2.83 -2.18
CA VAL A 24 5.87 -3.99 -1.29
C VAL A 24 6.91 -4.99 -1.81
N TYR A 25 7.95 -5.22 -1.00
CA TYR A 25 8.95 -6.25 -1.27
C TYR A 25 8.54 -7.52 -0.53
N LYS A 26 7.91 -8.46 -1.25
CA LYS A 26 7.33 -9.67 -0.65
C LYS A 26 8.37 -10.55 0.04
N GLU A 27 9.51 -10.79 -0.62
CA GLU A 27 10.61 -11.60 -0.06
C GLU A 27 11.17 -11.01 1.23
N ARG A 28 11.29 -9.68 1.28
CA ARG A 28 11.77 -8.94 2.46
C ARG A 28 10.67 -8.71 3.50
N ARG A 29 9.40 -8.98 3.17
CA ARG A 29 8.22 -8.68 4.00
C ARG A 29 8.17 -7.23 4.49
N VAL A 30 8.50 -6.29 3.60
CA VAL A 30 8.44 -4.84 3.89
C VAL A 30 7.58 -4.08 2.89
N LEU A 31 6.89 -3.07 3.39
CA LEU A 31 6.20 -2.03 2.62
C LEU A 31 6.93 -0.71 2.81
N GLN A 32 7.31 -0.09 1.71
CA GLN A 32 8.00 1.19 1.67
C GLN A 32 7.11 2.28 1.07
N LEU A 33 7.10 3.45 1.71
CA LEU A 33 6.42 4.65 1.23
C LEU A 33 7.43 5.60 0.61
N PHE A 34 7.17 6.07 -0.60
CA PHE A 34 8.05 6.96 -1.35
C PHE A 34 7.37 8.29 -1.70
N ALA A 35 8.16 9.35 -1.79
CA ALA A 35 7.84 10.55 -2.55
C ALA A 35 8.87 10.71 -3.67
N GLY A 36 8.48 10.40 -4.90
CA GLY A 36 9.39 10.21 -6.03
C GLY A 36 10.37 9.05 -5.78
N GLU A 37 11.66 9.37 -5.68
CA GLU A 37 12.73 8.41 -5.37
C GLU A 37 13.10 8.36 -3.90
N ARG A 38 12.63 9.32 -3.10
CA ARG A 38 12.97 9.39 -1.67
C ARG A 38 12.10 8.45 -0.86
N LEU A 39 12.74 7.54 -0.12
CA LEU A 39 12.10 6.74 0.92
C LEU A 39 11.64 7.64 2.07
N LEU A 40 10.36 7.54 2.43
CA LEU A 40 9.76 8.28 3.54
C LEU A 40 9.63 7.42 4.79
N ARG A 41 9.16 6.18 4.65
CA ARG A 41 8.95 5.22 5.74
C ARG A 41 9.01 3.79 5.22
N GLU A 42 9.33 2.87 6.11
CA GLU A 42 9.28 1.43 5.90
C GLU A 42 8.47 0.77 7.03
N TYR A 43 7.71 -0.27 6.70
CA TYR A 43 6.89 -1.03 7.63
C TYR A 43 7.08 -2.52 7.37
N SER A 44 7.15 -3.34 8.42
CA SER A 44 7.01 -4.79 8.31
C SER A 44 5.57 -5.13 7.90
N VAL A 45 5.41 -6.14 7.05
CA VAL A 45 4.09 -6.59 6.59
C VAL A 45 3.91 -8.10 6.70
N ALA A 46 2.66 -8.49 6.96
CA ALA A 46 2.21 -9.86 6.74
C ALA A 46 1.71 -10.00 5.29
N LEU A 47 1.82 -11.20 4.74
CA LEU A 47 1.33 -11.56 3.41
C LEU A 47 0.32 -12.69 3.53
N GLY A 48 -0.33 -13.04 2.42
CA GLY A 48 -1.21 -14.20 2.34
C GLY A 48 -0.51 -15.51 2.71
N GLY A 49 -1.30 -16.55 3.00
CA GLY A 49 -0.82 -17.85 3.48
C GLY A 49 0.06 -18.63 2.49
N ASN A 50 0.14 -18.20 1.24
CA ASN A 50 1.07 -18.71 0.23
C ASN A 50 1.81 -17.53 -0.39
N PRO A 51 2.85 -16.96 0.25
CA PRO A 51 3.37 -15.65 -0.12
C PRO A 51 4.32 -15.67 -1.33
N VAL A 52 4.71 -16.86 -1.82
CA VAL A 52 5.72 -17.01 -2.87
C VAL A 52 5.07 -17.01 -4.25
N GLY A 53 5.59 -16.16 -5.13
CA GLY A 53 5.15 -16.01 -6.51
C GLY A 53 3.85 -15.23 -6.67
N ASP A 54 3.53 -14.92 -7.91
CA ASP A 54 2.38 -14.12 -8.29
C ASP A 54 1.04 -14.85 -8.11
N LYS A 55 -0.01 -14.08 -7.84
CA LYS A 55 -1.38 -14.52 -7.67
C LYS A 55 -1.97 -14.93 -9.01
N MET A 56 -2.40 -16.19 -9.12
CA MET A 56 -2.90 -16.77 -10.36
C MET A 56 -4.41 -17.05 -10.33
N GLN A 57 -5.00 -17.22 -9.15
CA GLN A 57 -6.42 -17.55 -9.01
C GLN A 57 -7.00 -17.17 -7.65
N GLU A 58 -8.32 -17.12 -7.57
CA GLU A 58 -9.06 -17.03 -6.33
C GLU A 58 -8.72 -18.19 -5.39
N GLY A 59 -8.55 -17.89 -4.10
CA GLY A 59 -8.23 -18.89 -3.08
C GLY A 59 -6.78 -19.39 -3.02
N ASP A 60 -5.88 -18.98 -3.93
CA ASP A 60 -4.47 -19.43 -3.92
C ASP A 60 -3.61 -18.87 -2.77
N ARG A 61 -4.18 -17.93 -1.99
CA ARG A 61 -3.57 -17.24 -0.85
C ARG A 61 -2.28 -16.48 -1.19
N ARG A 62 -2.09 -16.12 -2.46
CA ARG A 62 -0.98 -15.29 -2.93
C ARG A 62 -1.36 -13.81 -2.96
N THR A 63 -0.38 -12.95 -2.73
CA THR A 63 -0.47 -11.51 -2.98
C THR A 63 0.05 -11.24 -4.39
N PRO A 64 -0.69 -10.49 -5.25
CA PRO A 64 -0.28 -10.25 -6.63
C PRO A 64 1.03 -9.46 -6.73
N GLU A 65 1.75 -9.65 -7.83
CA GLU A 65 3.00 -8.99 -8.17
C GLU A 65 2.81 -8.17 -9.45
N GLY A 66 2.92 -6.85 -9.33
CA GLY A 66 2.65 -5.96 -10.46
C GLY A 66 2.51 -4.51 -10.04
N ARG A 67 2.02 -3.69 -10.96
CA ARG A 67 1.72 -2.28 -10.71
C ARG A 67 0.22 -2.10 -10.62
N TYR A 68 -0.24 -1.69 -9.45
CA TYR A 68 -1.66 -1.46 -9.17
C TYR A 68 -1.86 -0.06 -8.62
N VAL A 69 -3.06 0.47 -8.84
CA VAL A 69 -3.49 1.77 -8.30
C VAL A 69 -4.15 1.54 -6.95
N LEU A 70 -3.85 2.40 -5.98
CA LEU A 70 -4.64 2.52 -4.75
C LEU A 70 -5.89 3.34 -5.08
N ASP A 71 -7.00 2.67 -5.36
CA ASP A 71 -8.17 3.27 -5.99
C ASP A 71 -9.24 3.75 -4.99
N TRP A 72 -9.47 3.04 -3.89
CA TRP A 72 -10.39 3.47 -2.84
C TRP A 72 -9.95 3.08 -1.43
N ARG A 73 -10.50 3.79 -0.44
CA ARG A 73 -10.26 3.59 0.98
C ARG A 73 -11.54 3.14 1.67
N ASN A 74 -11.42 2.22 2.62
CA ASN A 74 -12.51 1.80 3.49
C ASN A 74 -12.18 2.19 4.93
N ASP A 75 -12.83 3.26 5.37
CA ASP A 75 -12.74 3.82 6.71
C ASP A 75 -13.58 3.03 7.75
N ALA A 76 -14.55 2.23 7.29
CA ALA A 76 -15.40 1.37 8.12
C ALA A 76 -14.79 -0.03 8.36
N SER A 77 -13.50 -0.21 8.07
CA SER A 77 -12.84 -1.51 8.15
C SER A 77 -12.72 -2.03 9.58
N SER A 78 -12.95 -3.33 9.77
CA SER A 78 -12.64 -4.05 11.01
C SER A 78 -11.12 -4.16 11.28
N PHE A 79 -10.30 -3.76 10.31
CA PHE A 79 -8.85 -3.66 10.38
C PHE A 79 -8.44 -2.18 10.33
N TYR A 80 -7.37 -1.81 11.03
CA TYR A 80 -6.97 -0.40 11.16
C TYR A 80 -6.64 0.19 9.79
N ARG A 81 -7.60 0.93 9.21
CA ARG A 81 -7.60 1.51 7.86
C ARG A 81 -7.37 0.45 6.78
N SER A 82 -8.12 0.51 5.70
CA SER A 82 -7.89 -0.38 4.56
C SER A 82 -7.99 0.35 3.24
N ILE A 83 -7.11 -0.03 2.32
CA ILE A 83 -7.00 0.57 0.99
C ILE A 83 -7.00 -0.57 -0.01
N HIS A 84 -7.83 -0.46 -1.03
CA HIS A 84 -7.90 -1.43 -2.11
C HIS A 84 -6.81 -1.16 -3.15
N ILE A 85 -6.33 -2.22 -3.78
CA ILE A 85 -5.52 -2.11 -4.99
C ILE A 85 -6.36 -2.54 -6.19
N SER A 86 -6.11 -1.94 -7.36
CA SER A 86 -6.83 -2.21 -8.61
C SER A 86 -6.57 -3.60 -9.23
N TYR A 87 -6.39 -4.64 -8.41
CA TYR A 87 -6.32 -6.03 -8.84
C TYR A 87 -7.74 -6.60 -9.02
N PRO A 88 -8.03 -7.37 -10.08
CA PRO A 88 -7.10 -7.81 -11.12
C PRO A 88 -6.90 -6.78 -12.23
N ALA A 89 -5.66 -6.69 -12.75
CA ALA A 89 -5.37 -5.99 -14.00
C ALA A 89 -5.81 -6.83 -15.22
N PRO A 90 -5.97 -6.25 -16.42
CA PRO A 90 -6.38 -6.98 -17.61
C PRO A 90 -5.51 -8.21 -17.94
N GLU A 91 -4.21 -8.13 -17.67
CA GLU A 91 -3.25 -9.23 -17.79
C GLU A 91 -3.52 -10.37 -16.80
N ASP A 92 -3.85 -10.06 -15.55
CA ASP A 92 -4.19 -11.04 -14.51
C ASP A 92 -5.45 -11.81 -14.93
N VAL A 93 -6.45 -11.09 -15.45
CA VAL A 93 -7.70 -11.68 -15.97
C VAL A 93 -7.40 -12.61 -17.15
N ARG A 94 -6.60 -12.17 -18.12
CA ARG A 94 -6.21 -13.01 -19.27
C ARG A 94 -5.42 -14.25 -18.85
N ALA A 95 -4.49 -14.11 -17.91
CA ALA A 95 -3.65 -15.20 -17.43
C ALA A 95 -4.45 -16.27 -16.67
N ALA A 96 -5.43 -15.85 -15.85
CA ALA A 96 -6.34 -16.77 -15.18
C ALA A 96 -7.28 -17.45 -16.19
N ALA A 97 -7.87 -16.68 -17.10
CA ALA A 97 -8.81 -17.21 -18.11
C ALA A 97 -8.16 -18.23 -19.05
N ALA A 98 -6.91 -18.03 -19.45
CA ALA A 98 -6.15 -18.99 -20.27
C ALA A 98 -5.98 -20.37 -19.60
N LYS A 99 -6.18 -20.44 -18.28
CA LYS A 99 -6.12 -21.67 -17.48
C LYS A 99 -7.50 -22.16 -17.01
N GLY A 100 -8.58 -21.50 -17.44
CA GLY A 100 -9.94 -21.78 -16.96
C GLY A 100 -10.17 -21.41 -15.49
N LEU A 101 -9.40 -20.45 -14.96
CA LEU A 101 -9.44 -20.03 -13.56
C LEU A 101 -10.07 -18.63 -13.41
N HIS A 102 -10.58 -18.34 -12.22
CA HIS A 102 -11.01 -16.99 -11.83
C HIS A 102 -9.86 -16.29 -11.08
N PRO A 103 -9.46 -15.05 -11.42
CA PRO A 103 -8.35 -14.38 -10.74
C PRO A 103 -8.70 -13.99 -9.29
N GLY A 104 -9.99 -13.89 -8.98
CA GLY A 104 -10.48 -13.30 -7.72
C GLY A 104 -10.37 -11.78 -7.76
N GLY A 105 -10.32 -11.15 -6.58
CA GLY A 105 -10.27 -9.70 -6.43
C GLY A 105 -10.13 -9.28 -4.97
N MET A 106 -10.54 -8.05 -4.65
CA MET A 106 -10.63 -7.52 -3.28
C MET A 106 -9.31 -7.63 -2.51
N ILE A 107 -8.21 -7.29 -3.17
CA ILE A 107 -6.90 -7.27 -2.51
C ILE A 107 -6.76 -5.94 -1.77
N MET A 108 -6.55 -6.04 -0.46
CA MET A 108 -6.52 -4.91 0.46
C MET A 108 -5.16 -4.80 1.14
N ILE A 109 -4.66 -3.57 1.28
CA ILE A 109 -3.60 -3.23 2.23
C ILE A 109 -4.31 -2.68 3.48
N HIS A 110 -4.06 -3.30 4.63
CA HIS A 110 -4.72 -2.91 5.87
C HIS A 110 -3.83 -3.10 7.10
N GLY A 111 -4.19 -2.46 8.22
CA GLY A 111 -3.54 -2.66 9.51
C GLY A 111 -3.99 -3.92 10.25
N GLN A 112 -3.64 -4.04 11.53
CA GLN A 112 -4.13 -5.14 12.38
C GLN A 112 -5.64 -5.07 12.60
N PRO A 113 -6.28 -6.19 12.98
CA PRO A 113 -7.64 -6.14 13.50
C PRO A 113 -7.76 -5.15 14.66
N ASN A 114 -8.81 -4.34 14.66
CA ASN A 114 -8.96 -3.23 15.61
C ASN A 114 -9.02 -3.70 17.09
N TYR A 115 -9.37 -4.97 17.34
CA TYR A 115 -9.47 -5.55 18.67
C TYR A 115 -8.13 -6.07 19.25
N PHE A 116 -7.03 -6.04 18.48
CA PHE A 116 -5.70 -6.47 18.93
C PHE A 116 -4.70 -5.32 19.16
N GLY A 117 -5.16 -4.06 19.24
CA GLY A 117 -4.32 -2.84 19.19
C GLY A 117 -3.14 -2.71 20.18
N TRP A 118 -2.95 -3.66 21.11
CA TRP A 118 -1.82 -3.72 22.07
C TRP A 118 -0.74 -4.76 21.74
N ARG A 119 -0.94 -5.64 20.73
CA ARG A 119 0.06 -6.67 20.39
C ARG A 119 1.03 -6.16 19.31
N PRO A 120 2.33 -6.02 19.60
CA PRO A 120 3.31 -5.73 18.57
C PRO A 120 3.35 -6.89 17.55
N PHE A 121 3.65 -6.55 16.30
CA PHE A 121 3.89 -7.50 15.21
C PHE A 121 5.20 -8.26 15.39
#